data_AF-A0A4C6ZK93-F1
#
_entry.id   AF-A0A4C6ZK93-F1
#
_cell.length_a   1.000
_cell.length_b   1.000
_cell.length_c   1.000
_cell.angle_alpha   90.00
_cell.angle_beta   90.00
_cell.angle_gamma   90.00
#
_symmetry.space_group_name_H-M   'P 1'
#
loop_
_entity.id
_entity.type
_entity.pdbx_description
1 polymer ?
#
loop_
_entity_poly.entity_id
_entity_poly.type
_entity_poly.pdbx_seq_one_letter_code
_entity_poly.pdbx_strand_id
1 'polypeptide(L)' 'MAKNNAVIHVHTPFVLTLPDGSRREFVTGRHAVEEDVATHWFTRAHAEVSVGKATDARNEVKNAKESKSASGK' A
#
# COMPACT_ATOMS: atom_id res chain seq x y z
N MET A 1 -3.47 -3.53 25.44
CA MET A 1 -2.66 -4.02 24.31
C MET A 1 -3.15 -3.35 23.04
N ALA A 2 -2.65 -2.15 22.72
CA ALA A 2 -3.06 -1.43 21.53
C ALA A 2 -2.25 -1.95 20.33
N LYS A 3 -2.90 -2.70 19.43
CA LYS A 3 -2.37 -2.97 18.10
C LYS A 3 -2.42 -1.65 17.33
N ASN A 4 -1.33 -0.89 17.31
CA ASN A 4 -1.19 0.21 16.36
C ASN A 4 -1.04 -0.42 14.97
N ASN A 5 -2.13 -0.43 14.19
CA ASN A 5 -2.09 -0.85 12.80
C ASN A 5 -1.74 0.37 11.92
N ALA A 6 -0.65 0.28 11.17
CA ALA A 6 -0.30 1.21 10.11
C ALA A 6 -0.83 0.69 8.77
N VAL A 7 -1.10 1.58 7.83
CA VAL A 7 -1.49 1.20 6.46
C VAL A 7 -0.33 1.55 5.53
N ILE A 8 0.10 0.57 4.74
CA ILE A 8 1.08 0.78 3.68
C ILE A 8 0.43 0.66 2.31
N HIS A 9 0.85 1.47 1.36
CA HIS A 9 0.45 1.42 -0.03
C HIS A 9 1.64 0.96 -0.87
N VAL A 10 1.61 -0.30 -1.27
CA VAL A 10 2.71 -0.96 -1.97
C VAL A 10 2.64 -0.57 -3.44
N HIS A 11 3.71 0.03 -3.96
CA HIS A 11 3.83 0.33 -5.39
C HIS A 11 4.51 -0.83 -6.12
N THR A 12 5.54 -1.41 -5.49
CA THR A 12 6.30 -2.53 -6.05
C THR A 12 6.12 -3.75 -5.15
N PRO A 13 5.60 -4.89 -5.64
CA PRO A 13 5.47 -6.09 -4.84
C PRO A 13 6.80 -6.52 -4.23
N PHE A 14 6.80 -6.90 -2.95
CA PHE A 14 8.00 -7.34 -2.24
C PHE A 14 7.68 -8.38 -1.17
N VAL A 15 8.70 -9.14 -0.77
CA VAL A 15 8.60 -10.09 0.34
C VAL A 15 9.46 -9.59 1.49
N LEU A 16 8.83 -9.27 2.61
CA LEU A 16 9.53 -8.88 3.83
C LEU A 16 9.77 -10.11 4.70
N THR A 17 11.01 -10.32 5.12
CA THR A 17 11.33 -11.33 6.13
C THR A 17 11.31 -10.66 7.50
N LEU A 18 10.42 -11.11 8.37
CA LEU A 18 10.27 -10.61 9.74
C LEU A 18 11.41 -11.14 10.63
N PRO A 19 11.70 -10.49 11.77
CA PRO A 19 12.73 -10.94 12.71
C PRO A 19 12.47 -12.36 13.27
N ASP A 20 11.22 -12.81 13.25
CA ASP A 20 10.83 -14.18 13.63
C ASP A 20 11.17 -15.24 12.55
N GLY A 21 11.74 -14.82 11.42
CA GLY A 21 12.02 -15.68 10.26
C GLY A 21 10.82 -15.92 9.34
N SER A 22 9.63 -15.50 9.77
CA SER A 22 8.41 -15.54 8.96
C SER A 22 8.49 -14.58 7.76
N ARG A 23 8.11 -15.05 6.57
CA ARG A 23 8.07 -14.24 5.35
C ARG A 23 6.66 -13.73 5.09
N ARG A 24 6.50 -12.43 4.86
CA ARG A 24 5.25 -11.82 4.42
C ARG A 24 5.37 -11.26 3.02
N GLU A 25 4.51 -11.73 2.14
CA GLU A 25 4.38 -11.20 0.79
C GLU A 25 3.45 -10.00 0.79
N PHE A 26 3.90 -8.92 0.17
CA PHE A 26 3.15 -7.69 -0.04
C PHE A 26 2.98 -7.47 -1.53
N VAL A 27 1.73 -7.56 -1.99
CA VAL A 27 1.34 -7.25 -3.37
C VAL A 27 1.02 -5.77 -3.51
N THR A 28 1.01 -5.24 -4.73
CA THR A 28 0.59 -3.85 -4.99
C THR A 28 -0.80 -3.58 -4.41
N GLY A 29 -0.96 -2.46 -3.70
CA GLY A 29 -2.21 -2.09 -3.04
C GLY A 29 -2.04 -1.72 -1.56
N ARG A 30 -3.17 -1.52 -0.86
CA ARG A 30 -3.19 -1.09 0.54
C ARG A 30 -3.20 -2.29 1.48
N HIS A 31 -2.26 -2.35 2.41
CA HIS A 31 -2.14 -3.42 3.41
C HIS A 31 -2.08 -2.85 4.81
N ALA A 32 -2.83 -3.45 5.73
CA ALA A 32 -2.72 -3.16 7.16
C ALA A 32 -1.58 -3.99 7.75
N VAL A 33 -0.61 -3.30 8.34
CA VAL A 33 0.60 -3.90 8.92
C VAL A 33 0.87 -3.33 10.31
N GLU A 34 1.82 -3.92 11.01
CA GLU A 34 2.28 -3.42 12.30
C GLU A 34 3.20 -2.21 12.09
N GLU A 35 3.29 -1.34 13.09
CA GLU A 35 4.08 -0.11 13.03
C GLU A 35 5.57 -0.39 12.75
N ASP A 36 6.13 -1.47 13.29
CA ASP A 36 7.48 -1.95 12.98
C ASP A 36 7.69 -2.26 11.49
N VAL A 37 6.71 -2.94 10.87
CA VAL A 37 6.75 -3.27 9.44
C VAL A 37 6.62 -2.02 8.59
N ALA A 38 5.74 -1.09 8.99
CA ALA A 38 5.56 0.19 8.34
C ALA A 38 6.82 1.08 8.43
N THR A 39 7.49 1.09 9.57
CA THR A 39 8.70 1.91 9.79
C THR A 39 9.96 1.27 9.19
N HIS A 40 9.88 0.00 8.77
CA HIS A 40 10.99 -0.74 8.17
C HIS A 40 11.51 -0.07 6.89
N TRP A 41 12.83 0.10 6.78
CA TRP A 41 13.47 0.77 5.64
C TRP A 41 13.11 0.13 4.30
N PHE A 42 13.01 -1.20 4.26
CA PHE A 42 12.64 -1.97 3.07
C PHE A 42 11.19 -1.70 2.64
N THR A 43 10.26 -1.66 3.60
CA THR A 43 8.86 -1.30 3.33
C THR A 43 8.78 0.11 2.78
N ARG A 44 9.48 1.09 3.38
CA ARG A 44 9.50 2.48 2.92
C ARG A 44 10.11 2.68 1.53
N ALA A 45 10.98 1.78 1.10
CA ALA A 45 11.58 1.81 -0.24
C ALA A 45 10.60 1.30 -1.33
N HIS A 46 9.65 0.44 -0.97
CA HIS A 46 8.74 -0.23 -1.91
C HIS A 46 7.25 0.13 -1.71
N ALA A 47 6.92 0.82 -0.62
CA ALA A 47 5.58 1.22 -0.23
C ALA A 47 5.55 2.59 0.46
N GLU A 48 4.49 3.34 0.20
CA GLU A 48 4.14 4.54 0.97
C GLU A 48 3.50 4.15 2.31
N VAL A 49 3.90 4.81 3.39
CA VAL A 49 3.43 4.48 4.74
C VAL A 49 2.51 5.58 5.24
N SER A 50 1.30 5.21 5.68
CA SER A 50 0.35 6.08 6.34
C SER A 50 0.21 5.67 7.80
N VAL A 51 0.93 6.39 8.69
CA VAL A 51 0.82 6.25 10.16
C VAL A 51 -0.15 7.32 10.65
N GLY A 52 -1.38 6.91 10.92
CA GLY A 52 -2.43 7.82 11.39
C GLY A 52 -3.80 7.31 10.98
N LYS A 53 -4.72 7.30 11.95
CA LYS A 53 -6.15 6.90 11.86
C LYS A 53 -6.67 6.68 10.44
N ALA A 54 -7.33 5.54 10.23
CA ALA A 54 -8.17 5.21 9.07
C ALA A 54 -9.40 6.14 8.89
N THR A 55 -9.22 7.45 9.04
CA THR A 55 -10.23 8.49 8.85
C THR A 55 -9.58 9.64 8.09
N ASP A 56 -9.19 9.42 6.85
CA ASP A 56 -9.45 10.33 5.71
C ASP A 56 -8.68 9.84 4.47
N ALA A 57 -9.37 9.12 3.59
CA ALA A 57 -8.96 8.97 2.20
C ALA A 57 -10.20 8.65 1.35
N ARG A 58 -11.24 9.49 1.48
CA ARG A 58 -12.31 9.60 0.48
C ARG A 58 -11.96 10.75 -0.46
N ASN A 59 -11.10 10.47 -1.44
CA ASN A 59 -10.91 11.13 -2.75
C ASN A 59 -9.51 10.74 -3.26
N GLU A 60 -9.23 10.45 -4.52
CA GLU A 60 -9.85 10.86 -5.77
C GLU A 60 -9.43 9.85 -6.86
N VAL A 61 -10.34 8.97 -7.30
CA VAL A 61 -10.17 8.29 -8.60
C VAL A 61 -10.76 9.21 -9.67
N LYS A 62 -9.98 10.19 -10.13
CA LYS A 62 -10.30 10.91 -11.37
C LYS A 62 -10.15 9.93 -12.53
N ASN A 63 -11.28 9.32 -12.83
CA ASN A 63 -11.57 8.65 -14.09
C ASN A 63 -11.42 9.68 -15.22
N ALA A 64 -10.30 9.63 -15.95
CA ALA A 64 -10.15 10.28 -17.25
C ALA A 64 -9.08 9.53 -18.06
N LYS A 65 -9.41 8.31 -18.47
CA LYS A 65 -8.81 7.75 -19.69
C LYS A 65 -9.94 7.55 -20.69
N GLU A 66 -10.41 8.67 -21.23
CA GLU A 66 -11.17 8.68 -22.47
C GLU A 66 -10.23 8.11 -23.55
N SER A 67 -10.46 6.85 -23.90
CA SER A 67 -9.84 6.20 -25.03
C SER A 67 -10.94 5.43 -25.71
N LYS A 68 -11.76 6.13 -26.49
CA LYS A 68 -12.56 5.49 -27.53
C LYS A 68 -12.04 5.93 -28.88
N SER A 69 -11.03 5.20 -29.35
CA SER A 69 -10.86 4.94 -30.77
C SER A 69 -12.11 4.26 -31.35
N ALA A 70 -12.21 4.32 -32.68
CA ALA A 70 -13.19 3.71 -33.59
C ALA A 70 -14.31 4.67 -34.03
N SER A 71 -14.14 5.35 -35.17
CA SER A 71 -14.30 4.82 -36.55
C SER A 71 -15.77 4.68 -36.93
N GLY A 72 -16.18 5.42 -37.96
CA GLY A 72 -17.52 5.30 -38.53
C GLY A 72 -17.80 6.43 -39.50
N LYS A 73 -17.28 6.24 -40.72
CA LYS A 73 -17.60 6.91 -41.98
C LYS A 73 -19.00 7.50 -42.10
#